data_AF-A0A438HQE2-F1
#
_entry.id   AF-A0A438HQE2-F1
#
_cell.length_a   1.000
_cell.length_b   1.000
_cell.length_c   1.000
_cell.angle_alpha   90.00
_cell.angle_beta   90.00
_cell.angle_gamma   90.00
#
_symmetry.space_group_name_H-M   'P 1'
#
loop_
_entity.id
_entity.type
_entity.pdbx_description
1 polymer ?
#
loop_
_entity_poly.entity_id
_entity_poly.type
_entity_poly.pdbx_seq_one_letter_code
_entity_poly.pdbx_strand_id
1 'polypeptide(L)' 'MELPLANYVAFLGGDDVVCLTIVTDGAAGKEFSGGPAIILGNFQQQNFYVEYDLRNERLGFRQQSCK' A
#
# COMPACT_ATOMS: atom_id res chain seq x y z
N MET A 1 8.04 -6.01 -5.64
CA MET A 1 7.25 -4.80 -5.90
C MET A 1 8.04 -3.63 -5.35
N GLU A 2 8.46 -2.70 -6.19
CA GLU A 2 9.12 -1.46 -5.76
C GLU A 2 8.10 -0.32 -5.81
N LEU A 3 7.88 0.36 -4.69
CA LEU A 3 6.88 1.42 -4.58
C LEU A 3 7.52 2.78 -4.92
N PRO A 4 7.09 3.48 -5.98
CA PRO A 4 7.48 4.87 -6.19
C PRO A 4 6.91 5.81 -5.12
N LEU A 5 7.47 7.02 -5.02
CA LEU A 5 7.12 8.02 -4.01
C LEU A 5 5.60 8.23 -3.87
N ALA A 6 4.90 8.35 -5.00
CA ALA A 6 3.45 8.55 -5.05
C ALA A 6 2.63 7.43 -4.38
N ASN A 7 3.21 6.25 -4.14
CA ASN A 7 2.53 5.11 -3.53
C ASN A 7 2.67 5.04 -2.00
N TYR A 8 3.41 5.95 -1.37
CA TYR A 8 3.55 5.99 0.09
C TYR A 8 3.55 7.38 0.71
N VAL A 9 3.34 8.45 -0.08
CA VAL A 9 3.10 9.80 0.41
C VAL A 9 1.79 10.38 -0.12
N ALA A 10 1.14 11.20 0.69
CA ALA A 10 -0.02 11.98 0.31
C ALA A 10 0.17 13.45 0.69
N PHE A 11 -0.29 14.33 -0.18
CA PHE A 11 -0.37 15.77 0.07
C PHE A 11 -1.72 16.08 0.74
N LEU A 12 -1.68 16.78 1.87
CA LEU A 12 -2.86 17.17 2.65
C LEU A 12 -2.93 18.69 2.74
N GLY A 13 -4.14 19.24 2.57
CA GLY A 13 -4.35 20.69 2.61
C GLY A 13 -3.83 21.42 1.37
N GLY A 14 -3.82 20.77 0.20
CA GLY A 14 -3.08 21.25 -0.97
C GLY A 14 -1.65 20.74 -0.90
N ASP A 15 -0.66 21.60 -1.17
CA ASP A 15 0.76 21.22 -1.22
C ASP A 15 1.53 21.56 0.07
N ASP A 16 0.82 21.94 1.13
CA ASP A 16 1.42 22.48 2.36
C ASP A 16 1.99 21.39 3.29
N VAL A 17 1.39 20.20 3.30
CA VAL A 17 1.76 19.10 4.20
C VAL A 17 1.90 17.79 3.43
N VAL A 18 3.01 17.07 3.67
CA VAL A 18 3.25 15.73 3.14
C VAL A 18 3.20 14.72 4.28
N CYS A 19 2.34 13.72 4.16
CA CYS A 19 2.22 12.64 5.12
C CYS A 19 2.57 11.29 4.51
N LEU A 20 3.21 10.42 5.29
CA LEU A 20 3.37 9.01 4.94
C LEU A 20 2.01 8.31 5.02
N THR A 21 1.66 7.53 4.01
CA THR A 21 0.44 6.71 4.01
C THR A 21 0.72 5.34 4.63
N ILE A 22 1.42 5.34 5.75
CA ILE A 22 1.75 4.17 6.58
C ILE A 22 1.20 4.48 7.96
N VAL A 23 0.22 3.70 8.39
CA VAL A 23 -0.46 3.88 9.67
C VAL A 23 -0.30 2.62 10.49
N THR A 24 -0.12 2.79 11.80
CA THR A 24 -0.23 1.69 12.76
C THR A 24 -1.70 1.42 13.03
N ASP A 25 -2.03 0.23 13.54
CA ASP A 25 -3.39 -0.24 13.86
C ASP A 25 -4.05 0.50 15.03
N GLY A 26 -3.41 1.55 15.55
CA GLY A 26 -3.91 2.34 16.67
C GLY A 26 -3.87 1.63 18.02
N ALA A 27 -3.33 0.42 18.09
CA ALA A 27 -3.20 -0.31 19.35
C ALA A 27 -2.02 0.26 20.16
N ALA A 28 -2.33 1.10 21.15
CA ALA A 28 -1.39 1.37 22.24
C ALA A 28 -1.37 0.14 23.16
N GLY A 29 -0.47 -0.82 22.92
CA GLY A 29 -0.44 -2.04 23.71
C GLY A 29 0.45 -3.16 23.16
N LYS A 30 0.36 -4.32 23.81
CA LYS A 30 1.14 -5.52 23.48
C LYS A 30 0.84 -5.96 22.04
N GLU A 31 1.88 -6.29 21.28
CA GLU A 31 1.76 -6.83 19.91
C GLU A 31 0.65 -7.88 19.84
N PHE A 32 -0.30 -7.66 18.94
CA PHE A 32 -1.36 -8.63 18.68
C PHE A 32 -0.74 -9.82 17.95
N SER A 33 -0.82 -11.02 18.52
CA SER A 33 -0.20 -12.23 17.95
C SER A 33 -0.97 -12.83 16.77
N GLY A 34 -1.71 -12.02 16.01
CA GLY A 34 -2.53 -12.49 14.90
C GLY A 34 -2.92 -11.36 13.97
N GLY A 35 -2.57 -11.52 12.69
CA GLY A 35 -2.85 -10.58 11.62
C GLY A 35 -1.69 -10.49 10.62
N PRO A 36 -1.92 -9.91 9.42
CA PRO A 36 -0.83 -9.63 8.50
C PRO A 36 0.08 -8.55 9.11
N ALA A 37 1.40 -8.71 8.97
CA ALA A 37 2.36 -7.69 9.42
C ALA A 37 2.18 -6.34 8.68
N ILE A 38 1.69 -6.38 7.44
CA ILE A 38 1.49 -5.23 6.56
C ILE A 38 0.24 -5.44 5.72
N ILE A 39 -0.51 -4.37 5.47
CA ILE A 39 -1.62 -4.33 4.51
C ILE A 39 -1.25 -3.39 3.36
N LEU A 40 -1.31 -3.89 2.12
CA LEU A 40 -1.14 -3.07 0.92
C LEU A 40 -2.49 -2.45 0.53
N GLY A 41 -2.67 -1.17 0.85
CA GLY A 41 -3.87 -0.42 0.56
C GLY A 41 -3.91 0.16 -0.85
N ASN A 42 -4.89 1.03 -1.10
CA ASN A 42 -5.09 1.68 -2.40
C ASN A 42 -3.83 2.45 -2.86
N PHE A 43 -3.20 3.23 -1.98
CA PHE A 43 -1.99 4.00 -2.32
C PHE A 43 -0.89 3.11 -2.88
N GLN A 44 -0.64 1.95 -2.29
CA GLN A 44 0.41 1.03 -2.74
C GLN A 44 0.06 0.33 -4.06
N GLN A 45 -1.22 0.27 -4.44
CA GLN A 45 -1.69 -0.40 -5.66
C GLN A 45 -1.91 0.56 -6.85
N GLN A 46 -1.93 1.88 -6.62
CA GLN A 46 -2.03 2.86 -7.70
C GLN A 46 -0.88 2.72 -8.70
N ASN A 47 -1.18 2.83 -10.00
CA ASN A 47 -0.22 2.65 -11.09
C ASN A 47 0.44 1.26 -11.12
N PHE A 48 -0.25 0.24 -10.60
CA PHE A 48 0.06 -1.16 -10.82
C PHE A 48 -1.09 -1.87 -11.53
N TYR A 49 -0.75 -2.71 -12.49
CA TYR A 49 -1.59 -3.84 -12.83
C TYR A 49 -1.37 -4.92 -11.80
N VAL A 50 -2.43 -5.33 -11.12
CA VAL A 50 -2.40 -6.40 -10.12
C VAL A 50 -3.14 -7.61 -10.70
N GLU A 51 -2.44 -8.74 -10.80
CA GLU A 51 -3.02 -9.99 -11.26
C GLU A 51 -3.20 -10.95 -10.10
N TYR A 52 -4.43 -11.45 -9.93
CA TYR A 52 -4.77 -12.49 -8.96
C TYR A 52 -4.83 -13.84 -9.66
N ASP A 53 -3.69 -14.54 -9.73
CA ASP A 53 -3.62 -15.87 -10.31
C ASP A 53 -3.93 -16.92 -9.24
N LEU A 54 -5.23 -17.18 -9.07
CA LEU A 54 -5.72 -18.17 -8.11
C LEU A 54 -5.35 -19.61 -8.49
N ARG A 55 -5.08 -19.88 -9.77
CA ARG A 55 -4.75 -21.23 -10.23
C ARG A 55 -3.31 -21.61 -9.88
N ASN A 56 -2.39 -20.66 -9.97
CA ASN A 56 -0.98 -20.87 -9.65
C ASN A 56 -0.58 -20.32 -8.27
N GLU A 57 -1.57 -19.85 -7.48
CA GLU A 57 -1.38 -19.29 -6.14
C GLU A 57 -0.37 -18.13 -6.13
N ARG A 58 -0.50 -17.21 -7.10
CA ARG A 58 0.44 -16.10 -7.29
C ARG A 58 -0.28 -14.77 -7.36
N LEU A 59 0.44 -13.75 -6.90
CA LEU A 59 0.07 -12.35 -7.04
C LEU A 59 1.08 -11.66 -7.95
N GLY A 60 0.62 -11.21 -9.12
CA GLY A 60 1.43 -10.54 -10.13
C GLY A 60 1.36 -9.02 -9.99
N PHE A 61 2.50 -8.33 -10.19
CA PHE A 61 2.59 -6.88 -10.16
C PHE A 61 3.33 -6.37 -11.40
N ARG A 62 2.73 -5.41 -12.12
CA ARG A 62 3.40 -4.69 -13.19
C ARG A 62 3.18 -3.19 -13.04
N GLN A 63 4.26 -2.42 -12.91
CA GLN A 63 4.17 -0.97 -12.95
C GLN A 63 3.61 -0.54 -14.31
N GLN A 64 2.52 0.23 -14.29
CA GLN A 64 1.92 0.81 -15.48
C GLN A 64 1.09 2.03 -15.09
N SER A 65 1.00 3.03 -15.97
CA SER A 65 0.00 4.08 -15.79
C SER A 65 -1.39 3.49 -16.04
N CYS A 66 -2.21 3.43 -15.00
CA CYS A 66 -3.62 3.07 -15.09
C CYS A 66 -4.40 4.36 -15.41
N LYS A 67 -4.93 4.46 -16.63
CA LYS A 67 -5.75 5.60 -17.08
C LYS A 67 -7.19 5.46 -16.62
#